data_AF-Q5NWG0-F1
#
_entry.id   AF-Q5NWG0-F1
#
_cell.length_a   1.000
_cell.length_b   1.000
_cell.length_c   1.000
_cell.angle_alpha   90.00
_cell.angle_beta   90.00
_cell.angle_gamma   90.00
#
_symmetry.space_group_name_H-M   'P 1'
#
loop_
_entity.id
_entity.type
_entity.pdbx_description
1 polymer ?
#
loop_
_entity_poly.entity_id
_entity_poly.type
_entity_poly.pdbx_seq_one_letter_code
_entity_poly.pdbx_strand_id
1 'polypeptide(L)'
;MLRAVANTVRAMPLRHLQMLGGTLEPFLYHYPCPRGVVRLKPGVAFNLRRYHVLIQQLARAGWVEHVRGNRLNAPMLGWRDDLETFMFGAPRAPLAEVARVLGPLQSHRCFYCRERITSQAEVDHFIPWSRYPRDTAHNFVLAHHGCNNDKRQMLAAGRHLEAWMERFGRYGNEIGQALSDKGFVVDPQCSIRVARWAYEEAFRMGASAWKEKGMTELLRPSSLAVFAD
;
A
#
# COMPACT_ATOMS: atom_id res chain seq x y z
N MET A 1 -1.14 28.49 -6.35
CA MET A 1 -1.45 27.32 -5.51
C MET A 1 -0.22 26.48 -5.16
N LEU A 2 0.50 25.89 -6.13
CA LEU A 2 1.68 25.04 -5.86
C LEU A 2 2.80 25.68 -5.03
N ARG A 3 3.13 26.97 -5.30
CA ARG A 3 4.16 27.70 -4.53
C ARG A 3 3.77 27.92 -3.05
N ALA A 4 2.48 28.12 -2.77
CA ALA A 4 2.00 28.29 -1.41
C ALA A 4 2.10 26.98 -0.62
N VAL A 5 1.66 25.86 -1.21
CA VAL A 5 1.78 24.53 -0.60
C VAL A 5 3.25 24.17 -0.34
N ALA A 6 4.14 24.39 -1.31
CA ALA A 6 5.57 24.13 -1.13
C ALA A 6 6.19 24.98 0.00
N ASN A 7 5.77 26.24 0.12
CA ASN A 7 6.21 27.12 1.20
C ASN A 7 5.67 26.65 2.56
N THR A 8 4.41 26.24 2.62
CA THR A 8 3.80 25.65 3.82
C THR A 8 4.59 24.42 4.23
N VAL A 9 4.75 23.41 3.37
CA VAL A 9 5.51 22.18 3.65
C VAL A 9 6.93 22.48 4.14
N ARG A 10 7.61 23.45 3.51
CA ARG A 10 8.97 23.86 3.89
C ARG A 10 9.03 24.47 5.29
N ALA A 11 8.05 25.30 5.66
CA ALA A 11 7.95 25.87 7.00
C ALA A 11 7.47 24.83 8.03
N MET A 12 6.48 24.03 7.65
CA MET A 12 5.76 23.02 8.43
C MET A 12 5.27 21.90 7.47
N PRO A 13 5.65 20.62 7.66
CA PRO A 13 6.14 20.05 8.90
C PRO A 13 7.65 19.80 8.93
N LEU A 14 8.42 20.16 7.89
CA LEU A 14 9.81 19.65 7.73
C LEU A 14 10.73 19.94 8.92
N ARG A 15 10.59 21.11 9.55
CA ARG A 15 11.33 21.43 10.79
C ARG A 15 10.87 20.53 11.95
N HIS A 16 9.57 20.43 12.16
CA HIS A 16 8.96 19.81 13.34
C HIS A 16 9.09 18.29 13.38
N LEU A 17 9.20 17.63 12.23
CA LEU A 17 9.46 16.18 12.15
C LEU A 17 10.81 15.75 12.75
N GLN A 18 11.70 16.71 13.01
CA GLN A 18 13.05 16.49 13.50
C GLN A 18 13.33 17.24 14.81
N MET A 19 12.28 17.69 15.51
CA MET A 19 12.42 18.33 16.83
C MET A 19 12.33 17.26 17.92
N LEU A 20 13.38 17.10 18.71
CA LEU A 20 13.45 16.19 19.86
C LEU A 20 13.67 17.01 21.13
N GLY A 21 12.72 16.98 22.07
CA GLY A 21 12.83 17.73 23.32
C GLY A 21 12.96 19.26 23.15
N GLY A 22 12.44 19.82 22.05
CA GLY A 22 12.60 21.25 21.73
C GLY A 22 13.90 21.61 21.01
N THR A 23 14.79 20.63 20.78
CA THR A 23 16.03 20.80 20.00
C THR A 23 15.83 20.25 18.59
N LEU A 24 16.35 20.97 17.58
CA LEU A 24 16.37 20.48 16.21
C LEU A 24 17.51 19.46 16.06
N GLU A 25 17.14 18.20 15.84
CA GLU A 25 18.06 17.08 15.61
C GLU A 25 17.83 16.53 14.20
N PRO A 26 18.63 16.89 13.18
CA PRO A 26 18.34 16.56 11.78
C PRO A 26 18.56 15.07 11.44
N PHE A 27 17.80 14.12 11.99
CA PHE A 27 18.04 12.67 11.83
C PHE A 27 17.43 12.05 10.56
N LEU A 28 16.43 12.68 9.94
CA LEU A 28 15.78 12.25 8.69
C LEU A 28 16.42 12.86 7.44
N TYR A 29 16.73 14.16 7.49
CA TYR A 29 17.29 14.95 6.39
C TYR A 29 17.99 16.20 6.95
N HIS A 30 18.92 16.75 6.17
CA HIS A 30 19.52 18.03 6.52
C HIS A 30 18.46 19.14 6.52
N TYR A 31 18.50 20.00 7.53
CA TYR A 31 17.63 21.17 7.64
C TYR A 31 18.48 22.42 7.85
N PRO A 32 18.18 23.55 7.18
CA PRO A 32 17.09 23.74 6.21
C PRO A 32 17.30 22.99 4.89
N CYS A 33 16.22 22.50 4.29
CA CYS A 33 16.27 21.82 3.00
C CYS A 33 16.46 22.81 1.84
N PRO A 34 17.16 22.43 0.75
CA PRO A 34 17.15 23.18 -0.50
C PRO A 34 15.73 23.40 -1.05
N ARG A 35 15.54 24.46 -1.83
CA ARG A 35 14.23 24.76 -2.40
C ARG A 35 13.77 23.62 -3.33
N GLY A 36 12.57 23.11 -3.09
CA GLY A 36 11.95 22.09 -3.94
C GLY A 36 12.51 20.67 -3.78
N VAL A 37 13.47 20.44 -2.87
CA VAL A 37 14.10 19.12 -2.71
C VAL A 37 14.27 18.79 -1.23
N VAL A 38 13.88 17.58 -0.84
CA VAL A 38 14.22 16.99 0.46
C VAL A 38 15.14 15.79 0.20
N ARG A 39 16.39 15.88 0.66
CA ARG A 39 17.36 14.77 0.57
C ARG A 39 17.39 14.02 1.89
N LEU A 40 16.88 12.80 1.88
CA LEU A 40 16.92 11.90 3.03
C LEU A 40 18.36 11.47 3.34
N LYS A 41 18.67 11.32 4.63
CA LYS A 41 19.94 10.72 5.07
C LYS A 41 20.00 9.23 4.68
N PRO A 42 21.21 8.65 4.55
CA PRO A 42 21.37 7.21 4.30
C PRO A 42 20.55 6.36 5.27
N GLY A 43 19.91 5.31 4.78
CA GLY A 43 19.08 4.39 5.59
C GLY A 43 17.70 4.90 5.97
N VAL A 44 17.41 6.21 5.88
CA VAL A 44 16.10 6.76 6.27
C VAL A 44 14.98 6.22 5.39
N ALA A 45 15.17 6.17 4.06
CA ALA A 45 14.16 5.60 3.16
C ALA A 45 13.86 4.12 3.49
N PHE A 46 14.90 3.35 3.82
CA PHE A 46 14.75 1.96 4.24
C PHE A 46 13.96 1.84 5.55
N ASN A 47 14.29 2.65 6.56
CA ASN A 47 13.62 2.64 7.86
C ASN A 47 12.16 3.11 7.75
N LEU A 48 11.89 4.18 6.99
CA LEU A 48 10.53 4.64 6.72
C LEU A 48 9.70 3.52 6.08
N ARG A 49 10.29 2.75 5.15
CA ARG A 49 9.62 1.59 4.54
C ARG A 49 9.47 0.44 5.54
N ARG A 50 10.50 0.11 6.32
CA ARG A 50 10.47 -1.01 7.28
C ARG A 50 9.45 -0.79 8.39
N TYR A 51 9.37 0.43 8.92
CA TYR A 51 8.52 0.79 10.06
C TYR A 51 7.24 1.51 9.65
N HIS A 52 6.88 1.51 8.36
CA HIS A 52 5.74 2.28 7.85
C HIS A 52 4.43 1.96 8.57
N VAL A 53 4.16 0.68 8.90
CA VAL A 53 2.95 0.27 9.62
C VAL A 53 2.90 0.94 10.99
N LEU A 54 3.98 0.84 11.75
CA LEU A 54 4.08 1.44 13.08
C LEU A 54 3.97 2.97 13.03
N ILE A 55 4.67 3.61 12.09
CA ILE A 55 4.62 5.06 11.89
C ILE A 55 3.18 5.51 11.57
N GLN A 56 2.47 4.80 10.69
CA GLN A 56 1.08 5.10 10.36
C GLN A 56 0.14 4.91 11.55
N GLN A 57 0.29 3.82 12.31
CA GLN A 57 -0.52 3.56 13.50
C GLN A 57 -0.33 4.66 14.55
N LEU A 58 0.92 5.03 14.86
CA LEU A 58 1.22 6.09 15.82
C LEU A 58 0.72 7.45 15.34
N ALA A 59 0.89 7.77 14.06
CA ALA A 59 0.39 9.03 13.50
C ALA A 59 -1.14 9.12 13.55
N ARG A 60 -1.85 8.04 13.19
CA ARG A 60 -3.32 7.98 13.28
C ARG A 60 -3.80 8.12 14.72
N ALA A 61 -3.21 7.35 15.63
CA ALA A 61 -3.54 7.42 17.06
C ALA A 61 -3.33 8.84 17.61
N GLY A 62 -2.18 9.46 17.33
CA GLY A 62 -1.89 10.83 17.78
C GLY A 62 -2.87 11.87 17.22
N TRP A 63 -3.31 11.72 15.96
CA TRP A 63 -4.34 12.59 15.39
C TRP A 63 -5.72 12.38 16.02
N VAL A 64 -6.12 11.13 16.25
CA VAL A 64 -7.39 10.82 16.95
C VAL A 64 -7.38 11.40 18.35
N GLU A 65 -6.28 11.23 19.09
CA GLU A 65 -6.11 11.80 20.43
C GLU A 65 -6.14 13.32 20.39
N HIS A 66 -5.43 13.95 19.44
CA HIS A 66 -5.43 15.41 19.27
C HIS A 66 -6.84 15.96 19.01
N VAL A 67 -7.59 15.33 18.11
CA VAL A 67 -8.96 15.77 17.77
C VAL A 67 -9.92 15.55 18.95
N ARG A 68 -9.81 14.43 19.66
CA ARG A 68 -10.61 14.16 20.88
C ARG A 68 -10.25 15.09 22.03
N GLY A 69 -8.97 15.44 22.17
CA GLY A 69 -8.46 16.27 23.26
C GLY A 69 -8.86 17.75 23.15
N ASN A 70 -9.30 18.19 21.96
CA ASN A 70 -9.83 19.54 21.79
C ASN A 70 -11.27 19.64 22.33
N ARG A 71 -11.43 20.31 23.47
CA ARG A 71 -12.71 20.48 24.17
C ARG A 71 -13.81 21.12 23.31
N LEU A 72 -13.45 21.94 22.31
CA LEU A 72 -14.40 22.55 21.39
C LEU A 72 -15.05 21.52 20.46
N ASN A 73 -14.39 20.37 20.23
CA ASN A 73 -14.92 19.28 19.42
C ASN A 73 -15.88 18.39 20.22
N ALA A 74 -15.87 18.45 21.56
CA ALA A 74 -16.64 17.55 22.42
C ALA A 74 -18.16 17.53 22.13
N PRO A 75 -18.83 18.66 21.82
CA PRO A 75 -20.25 18.65 21.46
C PRO A 75 -20.54 17.98 20.10
N MET A 76 -19.57 17.94 19.19
CA MET A 76 -19.71 17.37 17.84
C MET A 76 -19.24 15.92 17.78
N LEU A 77 -18.34 15.51 18.68
CA LEU A 77 -17.84 14.14 18.82
C LEU A 77 -18.82 13.29 19.64
N GLY A 78 -20.03 13.13 19.13
CA GLY A 78 -21.11 12.36 19.75
C GLY A 78 -21.38 11.02 19.07
N TRP A 79 -21.31 9.95 19.87
CA TRP A 79 -22.09 8.69 19.75
C TRP A 79 -21.82 7.68 18.63
N ARG A 80 -20.71 7.76 17.88
CA ARG A 80 -20.26 6.62 17.08
C ARG A 80 -18.76 6.41 17.24
N ASP A 81 -18.37 5.16 17.45
CA ASP A 81 -17.00 4.64 17.56
C ASP A 81 -16.16 4.80 16.27
N ASP A 82 -16.49 5.80 15.45
CA ASP A 82 -16.14 5.87 14.04
C ASP A 82 -15.30 7.12 13.72
N LEU A 83 -14.72 7.80 14.72
CA LEU A 83 -13.87 8.97 14.48
C LEU A 83 -12.63 8.59 13.65
N GLU A 84 -12.02 7.45 13.93
CA GLU A 84 -10.88 6.96 13.15
C GLU A 84 -11.29 6.68 11.69
N THR A 85 -12.42 5.98 11.50
CA THR A 85 -13.03 5.74 10.19
C THR A 85 -13.42 7.03 9.47
N PHE A 86 -13.92 8.03 10.18
CA PHE A 86 -14.25 9.34 9.63
C PHE A 86 -13.00 10.09 9.17
N MET A 87 -11.95 10.12 10.01
CA MET A 87 -10.70 10.83 9.72
C MET A 87 -9.86 10.17 8.64
N PHE A 88 -9.92 8.84 8.53
CA PHE A 88 -9.02 8.08 7.66
C PHE A 88 -9.70 7.10 6.70
N GLY A 89 -11.03 7.16 6.60
CA GLY A 89 -11.85 6.32 5.73
C GLY A 89 -12.24 4.96 6.35
N ALA A 90 -13.42 4.46 5.97
CA ALA A 90 -13.80 3.07 6.20
C ALA A 90 -13.06 2.17 5.22
N PRO A 91 -12.50 1.03 5.65
CA PRO A 91 -11.55 0.27 4.83
C PRO A 91 -12.11 -0.38 3.55
N ARG A 92 -13.41 -0.27 3.17
CA ARG A 92 -13.99 -1.20 2.17
C ARG A 92 -15.04 -0.69 1.17
N ALA A 93 -15.40 0.59 1.13
CA ALA A 93 -16.42 1.07 0.18
C ALA A 93 -15.96 1.32 -1.28
N PRO A 94 -14.67 1.59 -1.61
CA PRO A 94 -14.23 1.78 -3.01
C PRO A 94 -14.00 0.49 -3.82
N LEU A 95 -13.94 -0.68 -3.17
CA LEU A 95 -13.48 -1.92 -3.82
C LEU A 95 -14.52 -2.52 -4.79
N ALA A 96 -15.81 -2.21 -4.64
CA ALA A 96 -16.83 -2.65 -5.59
C ALA A 96 -16.57 -2.07 -7.01
N GLU A 97 -16.11 -0.82 -7.08
CA GLU A 97 -15.74 -0.19 -8.34
C GLU A 97 -14.46 -0.78 -8.94
N VAL A 98 -13.50 -1.19 -8.09
CA VAL A 98 -12.32 -1.93 -8.53
C VAL A 98 -12.72 -3.27 -9.13
N ALA A 99 -13.62 -4.01 -8.47
CA ALA A 99 -14.12 -5.28 -8.99
C ALA A 99 -14.81 -5.13 -10.35
N ARG A 100 -15.57 -4.05 -10.54
CA ARG A 100 -16.23 -3.74 -11.82
C ARG A 100 -15.23 -3.50 -12.96
N VAL A 101 -14.12 -2.81 -12.68
CA VAL A 101 -13.05 -2.57 -13.67
C VAL A 101 -12.27 -3.85 -13.95
N LEU A 102 -11.89 -4.58 -12.91
CA LEU A 102 -11.03 -5.75 -13.05
C LEU A 102 -11.76 -6.98 -13.62
N GLY A 103 -13.09 -7.07 -13.45
CA GLY A 103 -13.89 -8.21 -13.86
C GLY A 103 -13.69 -8.57 -15.33
N PRO A 104 -13.99 -7.67 -16.28
CA PRO A 104 -13.79 -7.90 -17.70
C PRO A 104 -12.32 -8.18 -18.06
N LEU A 105 -11.38 -7.44 -17.48
CA LEU A 105 -9.94 -7.57 -17.76
C LEU A 105 -9.34 -8.91 -17.29
N GLN A 106 -9.95 -9.52 -16.28
CA GLN A 106 -9.60 -10.84 -15.76
C GLN A 106 -10.55 -11.94 -16.26
N SER A 107 -11.39 -11.65 -17.26
CA SER A 107 -12.38 -12.58 -17.81
C SER A 107 -13.30 -13.19 -16.75
N HIS A 108 -13.59 -12.45 -15.68
CA HIS A 108 -14.34 -12.88 -14.50
C HIS A 108 -13.81 -14.19 -13.88
N ARG A 109 -12.49 -14.38 -13.92
CA ARG A 109 -11.80 -15.51 -13.29
C ARG A 109 -10.98 -15.04 -12.10
N CYS A 110 -10.89 -15.92 -11.10
CA CYS A 110 -10.03 -15.70 -9.95
C CYS A 110 -8.58 -15.61 -10.42
N PHE A 111 -7.87 -14.58 -9.98
CA PHE A 111 -6.47 -14.36 -10.31
C PHE A 111 -5.60 -15.56 -9.94
N TYR A 112 -5.89 -16.18 -8.79
CA TYR A 112 -5.08 -17.25 -8.23
C TYR A 112 -5.38 -18.63 -8.83
N CYS A 113 -6.60 -19.13 -8.72
CA CYS A 113 -6.93 -20.48 -9.19
C CYS A 113 -7.36 -20.53 -10.67
N ARG A 114 -7.55 -19.37 -11.32
CA ARG A 114 -8.02 -19.23 -12.72
C ARG A 114 -9.42 -19.78 -13.01
N GLU A 115 -10.11 -20.31 -12.01
CA GLU A 115 -11.50 -20.73 -12.12
C GLU A 115 -12.45 -19.53 -12.24
N ARG A 116 -13.60 -19.75 -12.87
CA ARG A 116 -14.63 -18.72 -13.01
C ARG A 116 -15.15 -18.30 -11.64
N ILE A 117 -15.36 -17.01 -11.46
CA ILE A 117 -16.02 -16.46 -10.28
C ILE A 117 -17.53 -16.51 -10.53
N THR A 118 -18.23 -17.41 -9.83
CA THR A 118 -19.68 -17.62 -9.94
C THR A 118 -20.47 -16.91 -8.84
N SER A 119 -19.81 -16.55 -7.74
CA SER A 119 -20.35 -15.76 -6.62
C SER A 119 -19.73 -14.36 -6.58
N GLN A 120 -19.94 -13.58 -5.52
CA GLN A 120 -19.32 -12.26 -5.38
C GLN A 120 -17.80 -12.36 -5.38
N ALA A 121 -17.15 -11.63 -6.30
CA ALA A 121 -15.70 -11.53 -6.38
C ALA A 121 -15.16 -10.63 -5.25
N GLU A 122 -13.99 -10.97 -4.73
CA GLU A 122 -13.26 -10.10 -3.80
C GLU A 122 -12.10 -9.41 -4.50
N VAL A 123 -11.82 -8.18 -4.10
CA VAL A 123 -10.61 -7.47 -4.48
C VAL A 123 -9.56 -7.76 -3.43
N ASP A 124 -8.46 -8.39 -3.86
CA ASP A 124 -7.28 -8.62 -3.03
C ASP A 124 -6.13 -7.69 -3.45
N HIS A 125 -5.25 -7.39 -2.50
CA HIS A 125 -3.95 -6.80 -2.75
C HIS A 125 -2.95 -7.92 -3.04
N PHE A 126 -2.46 -7.97 -4.27
CA PHE A 126 -1.51 -8.99 -4.70
C PHE A 126 -0.28 -9.03 -3.78
N ILE A 127 0.35 -7.88 -3.58
CA ILE A 127 1.27 -7.65 -2.46
C ILE A 127 0.43 -7.35 -1.21
N PRO A 128 0.53 -8.16 -0.15
CA PRO A 128 -0.34 -8.04 1.02
C PRO A 128 -0.33 -6.64 1.63
N TRP A 129 -1.50 -6.19 2.10
CA TRP A 129 -1.66 -4.92 2.79
C TRP A 129 -0.68 -4.73 3.96
N SER A 130 -0.38 -5.80 4.70
CA SER A 130 0.62 -5.77 5.79
C SER A 130 2.05 -5.42 5.33
N ARG A 131 2.37 -5.61 4.05
CA ARG A 131 3.66 -5.24 3.44
C ARG A 131 3.61 -3.86 2.79
N TYR A 132 2.46 -3.50 2.23
CA TYR A 132 2.26 -2.23 1.53
C TYR A 132 0.79 -1.75 1.65
N PRO A 133 0.46 -0.99 2.70
CA PRO A 133 -0.88 -0.52 3.02
C PRO A 133 -1.22 0.72 2.18
N ARG A 134 -1.23 0.53 0.86
CA ARG A 134 -1.64 1.54 -0.10
C ARG A 134 -2.49 0.88 -1.17
N ASP A 135 -3.63 1.51 -1.42
CA ASP A 135 -4.50 1.21 -2.54
C ASP A 135 -3.91 1.76 -3.85
N THR A 136 -2.90 1.07 -4.38
CA THR A 136 -2.41 1.34 -5.74
C THR A 136 -3.18 0.52 -6.76
N ALA A 137 -3.58 1.18 -7.84
CA ALA A 137 -4.41 0.60 -8.90
C ALA A 137 -3.89 -0.78 -9.38
N HIS A 138 -2.58 -0.89 -9.59
CA HIS A 138 -1.97 -2.09 -10.16
C HIS A 138 -1.76 -3.23 -9.15
N ASN A 139 -1.83 -2.96 -7.85
CA ASN A 139 -1.69 -4.01 -6.83
C ASN A 139 -3.00 -4.79 -6.62
N PHE A 140 -4.12 -4.30 -7.15
CA PHE A 140 -5.40 -4.99 -7.04
C PHE A 140 -5.53 -6.15 -8.03
N VAL A 141 -6.10 -7.25 -7.54
CA VAL A 141 -6.53 -8.41 -8.32
C VAL A 141 -7.90 -8.90 -7.85
N LEU A 142 -8.68 -9.48 -8.75
CA LEU A 142 -9.90 -10.21 -8.39
C LEU A 142 -9.61 -11.64 -7.98
N ALA A 143 -10.20 -12.09 -6.87
CA ALA A 143 -10.05 -13.44 -6.36
C ALA A 143 -11.38 -13.98 -5.81
N HIS A 144 -11.47 -15.32 -5.68
CA HIS A 144 -12.46 -15.93 -4.81
C HIS A 144 -12.14 -15.63 -3.35
N HIS A 145 -13.17 -15.44 -2.53
CA HIS A 145 -13.04 -15.32 -1.06
C HIS A 145 -12.19 -16.46 -0.45
N GLY A 146 -12.39 -17.70 -0.92
CA GLY A 146 -11.62 -18.85 -0.44
C GLY A 146 -10.13 -18.76 -0.74
N CYS A 147 -9.73 -18.29 -1.92
CA CYS A 147 -8.31 -18.12 -2.27
C CYS A 147 -7.70 -16.93 -1.52
N ASN A 148 -8.43 -15.80 -1.48
CA ASN A 148 -7.99 -14.60 -0.78
C ASN A 148 -7.74 -14.87 0.71
N ASN A 149 -8.72 -15.48 1.39
CA ASN A 149 -8.64 -15.78 2.82
C ASN A 149 -7.67 -16.92 3.18
N ASP A 150 -7.25 -17.74 2.21
CA ASP A 150 -6.20 -18.75 2.42
C ASP A 150 -4.80 -18.13 2.23
N LYS A 151 -4.63 -17.26 1.21
CA LYS A 151 -3.41 -16.47 1.01
C LYS A 151 -3.12 -15.52 2.18
N ARG A 152 -4.15 -14.85 2.72
CA ARG A 152 -4.04 -13.90 3.83
C ARG A 152 -2.93 -12.87 3.62
N GLN A 153 -1.96 -12.85 4.53
CA GLN A 153 -0.84 -11.92 4.56
C GLN A 153 0.43 -12.50 3.92
N MET A 154 0.34 -13.67 3.26
CA MET A 154 1.46 -14.29 2.57
C MET A 154 1.67 -13.66 1.19
N LEU A 155 2.93 -13.64 0.73
CA LEU A 155 3.21 -13.45 -0.69
C LEU A 155 2.69 -14.65 -1.49
N ALA A 156 2.26 -14.41 -2.72
CA ALA A 156 1.86 -15.48 -3.63
C ALA A 156 3.11 -16.14 -4.26
N ALA A 157 3.05 -17.44 -4.53
CA ALA A 157 4.10 -18.24 -5.15
C ALA A 157 4.57 -17.68 -6.51
N GLY A 158 5.72 -18.16 -7.00
CA GLY A 158 6.39 -17.63 -8.20
C GLY A 158 5.47 -17.55 -9.43
N ARG A 159 4.68 -18.61 -9.68
CA ARG A 159 3.69 -18.64 -10.78
C ARG A 159 2.67 -17.51 -10.74
N HIS A 160 2.27 -17.06 -9.54
CA HIS A 160 1.29 -16.00 -9.37
C HIS A 160 1.92 -14.64 -9.57
N LEU A 161 3.21 -14.51 -9.20
CA LEU A 161 4.00 -13.32 -9.47
C LEU A 161 4.28 -13.16 -10.97
N GLU A 162 4.64 -14.24 -11.66
CA GLU A 162 4.76 -14.28 -13.13
C GLU A 162 3.47 -13.83 -13.81
N ALA A 163 2.35 -14.43 -13.40
CA ALA A 163 1.02 -14.03 -13.85
C ALA A 163 0.69 -12.56 -13.58
N TRP A 164 1.12 -12.04 -12.43
CA TRP A 164 0.86 -10.66 -12.03
C TRP A 164 1.66 -9.70 -12.90
N MET A 165 2.94 -10.01 -13.14
CA MET A 165 3.82 -9.25 -14.03
C MET A 165 3.33 -9.29 -15.50
N GLU A 166 2.90 -10.45 -16.00
CA GLU A 166 2.31 -10.56 -17.34
C GLU A 166 1.05 -9.69 -17.48
N ARG A 167 0.15 -9.75 -16.49
CA ARG A 167 -1.04 -8.88 -16.41
C ARG A 167 -0.64 -7.41 -16.36
N PHE A 168 0.42 -7.08 -15.64
CA PHE A 168 0.95 -5.72 -15.53
C PHE A 168 1.36 -5.18 -16.91
N GLY A 169 2.06 -5.99 -17.72
CA GLY A 169 2.44 -5.64 -19.09
C GLY A 169 1.25 -5.54 -20.04
N ARG A 170 0.27 -6.45 -19.95
CA ARG A 170 -0.88 -6.50 -20.88
C ARG A 170 -1.95 -5.45 -20.58
N TYR A 171 -2.31 -5.26 -19.30
CA TYR A 171 -3.46 -4.45 -18.89
C TYR A 171 -3.09 -3.30 -17.95
N GLY A 172 -1.79 -3.09 -17.64
CA GLY A 172 -1.35 -2.10 -16.67
C GLY A 172 -1.86 -0.69 -16.97
N ASN A 173 -1.73 -0.23 -18.22
CA ASN A 173 -2.18 1.10 -18.62
C ASN A 173 -3.70 1.26 -18.50
N GLU A 174 -4.47 0.26 -18.95
CA GLU A 174 -5.94 0.28 -18.89
C GLU A 174 -6.45 0.29 -17.44
N ILE A 175 -5.88 -0.56 -16.57
CA ILE A 175 -6.18 -0.58 -15.13
C ILE A 175 -5.82 0.76 -14.49
N GLY A 176 -4.65 1.31 -14.82
CA GLY A 176 -4.19 2.60 -14.33
C GLY A 176 -5.19 3.71 -14.67
N GLN A 177 -5.53 3.87 -15.94
CA GLN A 177 -6.47 4.90 -16.38
C GLN A 177 -7.84 4.75 -15.71
N ALA A 178 -8.44 3.56 -15.76
CA ALA A 178 -9.78 3.33 -15.26
C ALA A 178 -9.92 3.51 -13.73
N LEU A 179 -8.87 3.20 -12.97
CA LEU A 179 -8.85 3.39 -11.52
C LEU A 179 -8.38 4.80 -11.12
N SER A 180 -7.56 5.47 -11.93
CA SER A 180 -7.22 6.89 -11.74
C SER A 180 -8.46 7.77 -11.75
N ASP A 181 -9.35 7.53 -12.71
CA ASP A 181 -10.62 8.27 -12.86
C ASP A 181 -11.55 8.09 -11.64
N LYS A 182 -11.27 7.08 -10.82
CA LYS A 182 -11.99 6.75 -9.58
C LYS A 182 -11.23 7.18 -8.31
N GLY A 183 -10.13 7.90 -8.46
CA GLY A 183 -9.34 8.46 -7.36
C GLY A 183 -8.26 7.53 -6.78
N PHE A 184 -7.97 6.40 -7.41
CA PHE A 184 -6.90 5.52 -6.95
C PHE A 184 -5.51 6.02 -7.38
N VAL A 185 -4.50 5.72 -6.55
CA VAL A 185 -3.12 6.09 -6.86
C VAL A 185 -2.59 5.19 -7.98
N VAL A 186 -2.11 5.82 -9.04
CA VAL A 186 -1.45 5.15 -10.17
C VAL A 186 0.04 5.46 -10.13
N ASP A 187 0.82 4.44 -9.76
CA ASP A 187 2.28 4.48 -9.82
C ASP A 187 2.79 3.08 -10.21
N PRO A 188 2.90 2.80 -11.53
CA PRO A 188 3.30 1.49 -12.02
C PRO A 188 4.70 1.11 -11.53
N GLN A 189 5.62 2.08 -11.60
CA GLN A 189 7.01 1.93 -11.24
C GLN A 189 7.19 1.67 -9.74
N CYS A 190 6.45 2.37 -8.88
CA CYS A 190 6.44 2.09 -7.44
C CYS A 190 5.88 0.70 -7.15
N SER A 191 4.79 0.30 -7.81
CA SER A 191 4.17 -1.01 -7.59
C SER A 191 5.13 -2.16 -7.91
N ILE A 192 5.88 -2.07 -9.02
CA ILE A 192 6.92 -3.06 -9.37
C ILE A 192 8.07 -3.05 -8.35
N ARG A 193 8.58 -1.86 -7.94
CA ARG A 193 9.65 -1.77 -6.94
C ARG A 193 9.24 -2.33 -5.57
N VAL A 194 7.99 -2.12 -5.17
CA VAL A 194 7.42 -2.65 -3.93
C VAL A 194 7.33 -4.17 -4.01
N ALA A 195 6.83 -4.71 -5.13
CA ALA A 195 6.79 -6.15 -5.36
C ALA A 195 8.21 -6.75 -5.31
N ARG A 196 9.16 -6.19 -6.07
CA ARG A 196 10.58 -6.62 -6.08
C ARG A 196 11.14 -6.66 -4.66
N TRP A 197 10.99 -5.58 -3.90
CA TRP A 197 11.45 -5.53 -2.51
C TRP A 197 10.81 -6.60 -1.62
N ALA A 198 9.48 -6.74 -1.68
CA ALA A 198 8.76 -7.66 -0.80
C ALA A 198 9.23 -9.10 -1.01
N TYR A 199 9.44 -9.49 -2.28
CA TYR A 199 9.93 -10.82 -2.62
C TYR A 199 11.43 -11.00 -2.31
N GLU A 200 12.28 -9.99 -2.55
CA GLU A 200 13.71 -10.03 -2.17
C GLU A 200 13.92 -10.13 -0.65
N GLU A 201 13.11 -9.43 0.14
CA GLU A 201 13.13 -9.52 1.60
C GLU A 201 12.68 -10.91 2.05
N ALA A 202 11.56 -11.41 1.53
CA ALA A 202 11.04 -12.73 1.87
C ALA A 202 12.02 -13.85 1.49
N PHE A 203 12.68 -13.74 0.33
CA PHE A 203 13.72 -14.67 -0.09
C PHE A 203 14.92 -14.66 0.87
N ARG A 204 15.45 -13.48 1.22
CA ARG A 204 16.56 -13.35 2.18
C ARG A 204 16.23 -13.92 3.56
N MET A 205 14.95 -13.89 3.94
CA MET A 205 14.46 -14.47 5.19
C MET A 205 14.15 -15.97 5.11
N GLY A 206 14.32 -16.62 3.95
CA GLY A 206 13.95 -18.03 3.75
C GLY A 206 12.45 -18.30 3.90
N ALA A 207 11.60 -17.32 3.59
CA ALA A 207 10.16 -17.41 3.79
C ALA A 207 9.48 -18.28 2.72
N SER A 208 8.39 -18.94 3.12
CA SER A 208 7.48 -19.61 2.18
C SER A 208 6.42 -18.65 1.63
N ALA A 209 6.03 -18.86 0.38
CA ALA A 209 4.96 -18.17 -0.31
C ALA A 209 3.75 -19.10 -0.52
N TRP A 210 2.57 -18.51 -0.59
CA TRP A 210 1.31 -19.21 -0.79
C TRP A 210 1.18 -19.71 -2.23
N LYS A 211 1.03 -21.02 -2.40
CA LYS A 211 0.90 -21.66 -3.71
C LYS A 211 -0.57 -21.78 -4.07
N GLU A 212 -1.33 -22.48 -3.26
CA GLU A 212 -2.77 -22.72 -3.43
C GLU A 212 -3.35 -23.12 -2.07
N LYS A 213 -4.64 -23.48 -2.05
CA LYS A 213 -5.35 -23.77 -0.81
C LYS A 213 -4.60 -24.77 0.07
N GLY A 214 -4.16 -24.33 1.25
CA GLY A 214 -3.43 -25.14 2.23
C GLY A 214 -2.01 -25.55 1.80
N MET A 215 -1.48 -24.99 0.71
CA MET A 215 -0.16 -25.33 0.19
C MET A 215 0.74 -24.10 0.07
N THR A 216 1.98 -24.26 0.53
CA THR A 216 3.03 -23.23 0.45
C THR A 216 4.27 -23.81 -0.20
N GLU A 217 5.09 -22.95 -0.79
CA GLU A 217 6.41 -23.33 -1.32
C GLU A 217 7.48 -22.34 -0.87
N LEU A 218 8.71 -22.82 -0.71
CA LEU A 218 9.85 -21.94 -0.41
C LEU A 218 10.11 -21.01 -1.60
N LEU A 219 10.29 -19.72 -1.35
CA LEU A 219 10.70 -18.78 -2.39
C LEU A 219 12.08 -19.15 -2.91
N ARG A 220 12.20 -19.28 -4.23
CA ARG A 220 13.45 -19.64 -4.92
C ARG A 220 14.01 -18.43 -5.65
N PRO A 221 15.32 -18.42 -5.98
CA PRO A 221 15.90 -17.37 -6.81
C PRO A 221 15.18 -17.21 -8.15
N SER A 222 14.69 -18.31 -8.73
CA SER A 222 13.90 -18.29 -9.98
C SER A 222 12.61 -17.49 -9.86
N SER A 223 12.01 -17.40 -8.66
CA SER A 223 10.81 -16.59 -8.42
C SER A 223 11.08 -15.08 -8.57
N LEU A 224 12.33 -14.64 -8.46
CA LEU A 224 12.73 -13.25 -8.63
C LEU A 224 13.12 -12.91 -10.08
N ALA A 225 13.25 -13.91 -10.96
CA ALA A 225 13.71 -13.72 -12.34
C ALA A 225 12.78 -12.81 -13.15
N VAL A 226 11.49 -12.78 -12.80
CA VAL A 226 10.48 -11.86 -13.38
C VAL A 226 10.77 -10.37 -13.17
N PHE A 227 11.66 -10.04 -12.25
CA PHE A 227 12.10 -8.68 -12.00
C PHE A 227 13.44 -8.35 -12.68
N ALA A 228 14.09 -9.32 -13.33
CA ALA A 228 15.31 -9.05 -14.08
C ALA A 228 14.93 -8.30 -15.37
N ASP A 229 15.56 -7.14 -15.56
CA ASP A 229 15.52 -6.37 -16.81
C ASP A 229 16.46 -7.01 -17.85
#